data_AF-A0A369JFR2-F1
#
_entry.id   AF-A0A369JFR2-F1
#
_cell.length_a   1.000
_cell.length_b   1.000
_cell.length_c   1.000
_cell.angle_alpha   90.00
_cell.angle_beta   90.00
_cell.angle_gamma   90.00
#
_symmetry.space_group_name_H-M   'P 1'
#
loop_
_entity.id
_entity.type
_entity.pdbx_description
1 polymer ?
#
loop_
_entity_poly.entity_id
_entity_poly.type
_entity_poly.pdbx_seq_one_letter_code
_entity_poly.pdbx_strand_id
1 'polypeptide(L)'
;MSLFSFLSLHLGLELSLLLFAVAGASAKYSHYLDPGFFFDYNKPGEPVPIPITQQCETIHLTWGRSTARGPNPVAPYFMQIYASTFTSPFVVPVGSGLTFDWEVPFAPGTQYQICMFDRNGLTGGCQAIYTVIQNTTVSEPTCQNVTAAPPLKVLATVPGGPMSQYGFIDQCTDLSVTPKSGRPPYTLTIAPALHPPYNITSNSMDPIDWTVSLSWAFPFFISLVSADGQTWANGPMHAGGFGPSDCLAPGTISRTTAHRVAVGAGIGSVIAGLLVGVFLAFLLWGRREQDRLPLENSSTIPPPDYEAARPDYEAARPDYEAARPLPPIPSFMTRVRSFGVTDSGLFGAGRPRPPPMNIQPYTLPPSATFPANETKGYLRSAAISSPFAAVASPSSSHNSPTQVEQGPTNYERVSSPPSYIRSNIGKR
;
A
#
# COMPACT_ATOMS: atom_id res chain seq x y z
N MET A 1 15.77 31.80 50.84
CA MET A 1 15.69 31.00 49.59
C MET A 1 15.70 31.96 48.41
N SER A 2 16.69 31.86 47.53
CA SER A 2 16.92 32.86 46.48
C SER A 2 15.91 32.70 45.33
N LEU A 3 15.57 33.80 44.67
CA LEU A 3 14.68 33.83 43.49
C LEU A 3 15.10 32.82 42.40
N PHE A 4 16.39 32.47 42.34
CA PHE A 4 16.94 31.52 41.37
C PHE A 4 16.41 30.10 41.55
N SER A 5 16.13 29.64 42.77
CA SER A 5 15.62 28.29 43.01
C SER A 5 14.17 28.12 42.53
N PHE A 6 13.37 29.19 42.61
CA PHE A 6 11.98 29.17 42.11
C PHE A 6 11.91 29.20 40.58
N LEU A 7 12.78 29.97 39.93
CA LEU A 7 12.82 30.03 38.46
C LEU A 7 13.23 28.69 37.84
N SER A 8 14.17 27.99 38.46
CA SER A 8 14.68 26.70 37.97
C SER A 8 13.64 25.56 38.09
N LEU A 9 12.86 25.53 39.19
CA LEU A 9 11.75 24.61 39.36
C LEU A 9 10.60 24.85 38.37
N HIS A 10 10.31 26.12 38.08
CA HIS A 10 9.24 26.47 37.13
C HIS A 10 9.60 26.10 35.69
N LEU A 11 10.84 26.40 35.26
CA LEU A 11 11.35 26.00 33.94
C LEU A 11 11.44 24.47 33.80
N GLY A 12 11.83 23.75 34.85
CA GLY A 12 11.86 22.29 34.84
C GLY A 12 10.49 21.64 34.69
N LEU A 13 9.47 22.17 35.37
CA LEU A 13 8.10 21.66 35.31
C LEU A 13 7.44 21.93 33.95
N GLU A 14 7.62 23.15 33.41
CA GLU A 14 7.13 23.54 32.08
C GLU A 14 7.78 22.69 30.98
N LEU A 15 9.10 22.47 31.04
CA LEU A 15 9.82 21.64 30.08
C LEU A 15 9.39 20.16 30.18
N SER A 16 9.15 19.66 31.39
CA SER A 16 8.68 18.28 31.59
C SER A 16 7.23 18.08 31.10
N LEU A 17 6.34 19.05 31.29
CA LEU A 17 4.97 19.02 30.76
C LEU A 17 4.95 19.10 29.23
N LEU A 18 5.83 19.91 28.62
CA LEU A 18 6.02 19.97 27.17
C LEU A 18 6.56 18.65 26.61
N LEU A 19 7.52 18.00 27.30
CA LEU A 19 8.04 16.69 26.91
C LEU A 19 6.99 15.58 27.01
N PHE A 20 6.10 15.60 28.01
CA PHE A 20 5.01 14.62 28.14
C PHE A 20 3.91 14.80 27.09
N ALA A 21 3.63 16.02 26.63
CA ALA A 21 2.60 16.28 25.63
C ALA A 21 2.97 15.80 24.22
N VAL A 22 4.26 15.68 23.89
CA VAL A 22 4.74 15.28 22.56
C VAL A 22 4.71 13.75 22.35
N ALA A 23 4.59 12.95 23.42
CA ALA A 23 4.68 11.48 23.33
C ALA A 23 3.42 10.78 22.75
N GLY A 24 2.34 11.50 22.44
CA GLY A 24 1.00 10.90 22.36
C GLY A 24 0.47 10.46 20.99
N ALA A 25 1.12 10.78 19.87
CA ALA A 25 0.53 10.47 18.56
C ALA A 25 1.59 10.06 17.55
N SER A 26 1.98 8.78 17.60
CA SER A 26 2.66 8.14 16.49
C SER A 26 1.60 7.78 15.44
N ALA A 27 1.73 8.34 14.24
CA ALA A 27 0.97 7.89 13.08
C ALA A 27 1.33 6.42 12.83
N LYS A 28 0.35 5.52 12.98
CA LYS A 28 0.57 4.10 12.78
C LYS A 28 0.66 3.82 11.28
N TYR A 29 1.86 3.95 10.73
CA TYR A 29 2.21 3.35 9.45
C TYR A 29 1.87 1.86 9.54
N SER A 30 0.95 1.37 8.71
CA SER A 30 0.71 -0.06 8.64
C SER A 30 1.91 -0.69 7.96
N HIS A 31 2.78 -1.31 8.75
CA HIS A 31 3.86 -2.12 8.20
C HIS A 31 3.27 -3.17 7.25
N TYR A 32 3.91 -3.38 6.10
CA TYR A 32 3.53 -4.48 5.22
C TYR A 32 3.56 -5.80 6.00
N LEU A 33 2.66 -6.72 5.66
CA LEU A 33 2.70 -8.06 6.22
C LEU A 33 4.05 -8.70 5.89
N ASP A 34 4.68 -9.34 6.88
CA ASP A 34 5.87 -10.13 6.61
C ASP A 34 5.46 -11.36 5.78
N PRO A 35 5.97 -11.52 4.54
CA PRO A 35 5.61 -12.67 3.71
C PRO A 35 6.12 -13.96 4.37
N GLY A 36 5.42 -15.07 4.13
CA GLY A 36 5.83 -16.40 4.61
C GLY A 36 6.83 -17.10 3.70
N PHE A 37 6.84 -16.70 2.44
CA PHE A 37 7.71 -17.21 1.37
C PHE A 37 7.83 -16.16 0.27
N PHE A 38 8.70 -16.41 -0.69
CA PHE A 38 8.81 -15.63 -1.91
C PHE A 38 8.68 -16.57 -3.09
N PHE A 39 8.22 -16.03 -4.21
CA PHE A 39 8.17 -16.73 -5.48
C PHE A 39 8.78 -15.86 -6.57
N ASP A 40 9.28 -16.47 -7.62
CA ASP A 40 9.86 -15.80 -8.79
C ASP A 40 9.50 -16.58 -10.06
N TYR A 41 9.39 -15.84 -11.17
CA TYR A 41 9.23 -16.38 -12.52
C TYR A 41 10.56 -16.49 -13.27
N ASN A 42 11.59 -15.80 -12.76
CA ASN A 42 12.87 -15.71 -13.43
C ASN A 42 13.62 -17.01 -13.26
N LYS A 43 14.27 -17.46 -14.33
CA LYS A 43 15.19 -18.60 -14.20
C LYS A 43 16.40 -18.15 -13.37
N PRO A 44 16.92 -19.03 -12.49
CA PRO A 44 18.10 -18.71 -11.71
C PRO A 44 19.26 -18.24 -12.61
N GLY A 45 19.78 -17.05 -12.34
CA GLY A 45 20.90 -16.45 -13.07
C GLY A 45 20.52 -15.59 -14.28
N GLU A 46 19.23 -15.45 -14.61
CA GLU A 46 18.77 -14.48 -15.61
C GLU A 46 18.64 -13.06 -15.01
N PRO A 47 18.91 -12.00 -15.79
CA PRO A 47 18.62 -10.64 -15.35
C PRO A 47 17.12 -10.46 -15.13
N VAL A 48 16.74 -9.53 -14.25
CA VAL A 48 15.34 -9.20 -13.99
C VAL A 48 14.68 -8.81 -15.33
N PRO A 49 13.67 -9.56 -15.80
CA PRO A 49 13.08 -9.33 -17.10
C PRO A 49 12.24 -8.07 -17.08
N ILE A 50 12.08 -7.48 -18.27
CA ILE A 50 11.06 -6.48 -18.51
C ILE A 50 9.71 -7.14 -18.26
N PRO A 51 8.75 -6.49 -17.57
CA PRO A 51 7.48 -7.10 -17.19
C PRO A 51 6.52 -7.22 -18.38
N ILE A 52 6.88 -8.07 -19.33
CA ILE A 52 6.12 -8.43 -20.52
C ILE A 52 6.11 -9.94 -20.65
N THR A 53 5.00 -10.49 -21.12
CA THR A 53 4.90 -11.91 -21.53
C THR A 53 4.19 -12.00 -22.86
N GLN A 54 4.45 -13.05 -23.63
CA GLN A 54 3.70 -13.36 -24.84
C GLN A 54 2.38 -14.08 -24.50
N GLN A 55 1.40 -13.96 -25.38
CA GLN A 55 0.17 -14.74 -25.30
C GLN A 55 0.49 -16.25 -25.41
N CYS A 56 -0.09 -17.05 -24.51
CA CYS A 56 0.19 -18.48 -24.33
C CYS A 56 1.66 -18.81 -24.00
N GLU A 57 2.42 -17.83 -23.49
CA GLU A 57 3.73 -18.11 -22.93
C GLU A 57 3.60 -18.95 -21.67
N THR A 58 4.45 -19.97 -21.53
CA THR A 58 4.58 -20.72 -20.28
C THR A 58 5.59 -20.02 -19.39
N ILE A 59 5.13 -19.48 -18.26
CA ILE A 59 6.01 -18.96 -17.22
C ILE A 59 6.33 -20.06 -16.21
N HIS A 60 7.61 -20.16 -15.84
CA HIS A 60 8.09 -21.12 -14.85
C HIS A 60 8.14 -20.47 -13.48
N LEU A 61 7.20 -20.79 -12.60
CA LEU A 61 7.18 -20.30 -11.24
C LEU A 61 7.99 -21.19 -10.32
N THR A 62 8.81 -20.60 -9.46
CA THR A 62 9.48 -21.27 -8.35
C THR A 62 9.23 -20.50 -7.06
N TRP A 63 9.12 -21.19 -5.93
CA TRP A 63 8.94 -20.52 -4.64
C TRP A 63 9.59 -21.25 -3.48
N GLY A 64 9.85 -20.49 -2.42
CA GLY A 64 10.48 -21.00 -1.22
C GLY A 64 10.57 -19.95 -0.13
N ARG A 65 10.94 -20.37 1.08
CA ARG A 65 11.00 -19.47 2.24
C ARG A 65 12.05 -18.37 2.09
N SER A 66 13.23 -18.69 1.56
CA SER A 66 14.34 -17.74 1.42
C SER A 66 14.55 -16.91 2.70
N THR A 67 14.51 -15.58 2.62
CA THR A 67 14.68 -14.62 3.73
C THR A 67 13.37 -14.22 4.42
N ALA A 68 12.28 -14.95 4.17
CA ALA A 68 10.95 -14.61 4.68
C ALA A 68 10.90 -14.61 6.21
N ARG A 69 10.32 -13.57 6.79
CA ARG A 69 10.19 -13.38 8.24
C ARG A 69 8.85 -13.86 8.80
N GLY A 70 7.85 -14.09 7.94
CA GLY A 70 6.54 -14.59 8.34
C GLY A 70 6.55 -16.05 8.82
N PRO A 71 5.38 -16.58 9.22
CA PRO A 71 5.19 -17.99 9.57
C PRO A 71 5.68 -18.96 8.48
N ASN A 72 5.86 -20.24 8.82
CA ASN A 72 6.18 -21.26 7.81
C ASN A 72 4.96 -21.51 6.91
N PRO A 73 5.12 -21.47 5.58
CA PRO A 73 4.01 -21.74 4.67
C PRO A 73 3.62 -23.22 4.70
N VAL A 74 2.33 -23.49 4.49
CA VAL A 74 1.74 -24.83 4.49
C VAL A 74 0.99 -25.07 3.18
N ALA A 75 1.45 -26.07 2.43
CA ALA A 75 0.81 -26.53 1.21
C ALA A 75 -0.65 -27.00 1.42
N PRO A 76 -1.51 -27.01 0.37
CA PRO A 76 -1.23 -26.59 -1.00
C PRO A 76 -1.12 -25.07 -1.18
N TYR A 77 -0.50 -24.67 -2.28
CA TYR A 77 -0.37 -23.29 -2.72
C TYR A 77 -1.41 -22.95 -3.79
N PHE A 78 -1.72 -21.65 -3.87
CA PHE A 78 -2.69 -21.07 -4.79
C PHE A 78 -2.10 -19.80 -5.40
N MET A 79 -2.35 -19.60 -6.69
CA MET A 79 -2.12 -18.32 -7.36
C MET A 79 -3.45 -17.60 -7.50
N GLN A 80 -3.50 -16.34 -7.10
CA GLN A 80 -4.56 -15.41 -7.46
C GLN A 80 -4.04 -14.46 -8.53
N ILE A 81 -4.71 -14.45 -9.68
CA ILE A 81 -4.29 -13.66 -10.84
C ILE A 81 -5.32 -12.56 -11.07
N TYR A 82 -4.85 -11.33 -11.00
CA TYR A 82 -5.60 -10.14 -11.38
C TYR A 82 -5.32 -9.80 -12.83
N ALA A 83 -6.33 -9.41 -13.59
CA ALA A 83 -6.17 -9.05 -15.00
C ALA A 83 -7.04 -7.84 -15.35
N SER A 84 -6.51 -6.92 -16.14
CA SER A 84 -7.13 -5.63 -16.45
C SER A 84 -8.34 -5.72 -17.39
N THR A 85 -8.55 -6.87 -18.02
CA THR A 85 -9.70 -7.13 -18.90
C THR A 85 -10.83 -7.89 -18.20
N PHE A 86 -10.65 -8.23 -16.91
CA PHE A 86 -11.60 -9.02 -16.14
C PHE A 86 -11.99 -8.33 -14.83
N THR A 87 -13.28 -8.44 -14.48
CA THR A 87 -13.83 -7.91 -13.24
C THR A 87 -13.85 -8.95 -12.12
N SER A 88 -13.14 -10.06 -12.27
CA SER A 88 -13.02 -11.13 -11.29
C SER A 88 -11.63 -11.74 -11.39
N PRO A 89 -10.92 -11.95 -10.27
CA PRO A 89 -9.62 -12.60 -10.30
C PRO A 89 -9.77 -14.09 -10.60
N PHE A 90 -8.71 -14.68 -11.13
CA PHE A 90 -8.61 -16.13 -11.33
C PHE A 90 -7.88 -16.76 -10.16
N VAL A 91 -8.31 -17.94 -9.73
CA VAL A 91 -7.63 -18.72 -8.68
C VAL A 91 -7.16 -20.03 -9.29
N VAL A 92 -5.84 -20.23 -9.32
CA VAL A 92 -5.22 -21.44 -9.87
C VAL A 92 -4.63 -22.25 -8.72
N PRO A 93 -5.10 -23.49 -8.48
CA PRO A 93 -4.50 -24.37 -7.48
C PRO A 93 -3.16 -24.88 -8.01
N VAL A 94 -2.09 -24.55 -7.31
CA VAL A 94 -0.72 -24.91 -7.71
C VAL A 94 -0.32 -26.27 -7.15
N GLY A 95 -0.91 -26.66 -6.01
CA GLY A 95 -0.64 -27.94 -5.36
C GLY A 95 0.45 -27.84 -4.30
N SER A 96 1.14 -28.95 -4.01
CA SER A 96 2.11 -29.03 -2.90
C SER A 96 3.57 -28.93 -3.33
N GLY A 97 3.83 -28.70 -4.62
CA GLY A 97 5.19 -28.53 -5.14
C GLY A 97 5.82 -27.21 -4.71
N LEU A 98 7.01 -26.94 -5.23
CA LEU A 98 7.73 -25.66 -5.13
C LEU A 98 8.03 -25.05 -6.51
N THR A 99 7.51 -25.68 -7.55
CA THR A 99 7.66 -25.29 -8.95
C THR A 99 6.33 -25.50 -9.67
N PHE A 100 5.99 -24.63 -10.61
CA PHE A 100 4.77 -24.75 -11.40
C PHE A 100 4.91 -24.02 -12.74
N ASP A 101 4.49 -24.67 -13.82
CA ASP A 101 4.42 -24.05 -15.13
C ASP A 101 3.01 -23.54 -15.36
N TRP A 102 2.88 -22.24 -15.61
CA TRP A 102 1.59 -21.59 -15.89
C TRP A 102 1.59 -20.98 -17.27
N GLU A 103 0.57 -21.27 -18.06
CA GLU A 103 0.38 -20.67 -19.37
C GLU A 103 -0.44 -19.38 -19.26
N VAL A 104 0.06 -18.29 -19.83
CA VAL A 104 -0.59 -16.96 -19.80
C VAL A 104 -1.79 -16.94 -20.76
N PRO A 105 -3.05 -16.95 -20.28
CA PRO A 105 -4.22 -17.22 -21.11
C PRO A 105 -4.90 -15.93 -21.61
N PHE A 106 -4.24 -14.78 -21.48
CA PHE A 106 -4.85 -13.48 -21.73
C PHE A 106 -4.53 -12.95 -23.13
N ALA A 107 -5.45 -12.14 -23.66
CA ALA A 107 -5.25 -11.46 -24.94
C ALA A 107 -4.19 -10.35 -24.84
N PRO A 108 -3.51 -9.99 -25.96
CA PRO A 108 -2.55 -8.90 -25.99
C PRO A 108 -3.15 -7.57 -25.49
N GLY A 109 -2.32 -6.77 -24.81
CA GLY A 109 -2.71 -5.53 -24.15
C GLY A 109 -3.29 -5.73 -22.74
N THR A 110 -3.58 -6.96 -22.32
CA THR A 110 -4.00 -7.24 -20.94
C THR A 110 -2.83 -7.02 -19.99
N GLN A 111 -3.05 -6.26 -18.93
CA GLN A 111 -2.12 -6.15 -17.80
C GLN A 111 -2.56 -7.12 -16.71
N TYR A 112 -1.65 -7.91 -16.16
CA TYR A 112 -1.97 -8.87 -15.10
C TYR A 112 -0.93 -8.90 -13.99
N GLN A 113 -1.35 -9.39 -12.83
CA GLN A 113 -0.52 -9.54 -11.64
C GLN A 113 -0.85 -10.85 -10.96
N ILE A 114 0.17 -11.60 -10.54
CA ILE A 114 -0.01 -12.80 -9.74
C ILE A 114 0.38 -12.50 -8.29
N CYS A 115 -0.47 -12.96 -7.38
CA CYS A 115 -0.18 -13.07 -5.96
C CYS A 115 -0.24 -14.54 -5.56
N MET A 116 0.66 -15.00 -4.70
CA MET A 116 0.64 -16.37 -4.20
C MET A 116 0.23 -16.44 -2.74
N PHE A 117 -0.47 -17.52 -2.42
CA PHE A 117 -0.94 -17.84 -1.07
C PHE A 117 -0.75 -19.32 -0.78
N ASP A 118 -0.55 -19.65 0.49
CA ASP A 118 -0.62 -21.03 0.98
C ASP A 118 -2.05 -21.41 1.40
N ARG A 119 -2.25 -22.63 1.92
CA ARG A 119 -3.56 -23.12 2.36
C ARG A 119 -4.18 -22.33 3.52
N ASN A 120 -3.33 -21.73 4.35
CA ASN A 120 -3.75 -20.91 5.48
C ASN A 120 -3.88 -19.42 5.08
N GLY A 121 -3.71 -19.12 3.79
CA GLY A 121 -3.69 -17.77 3.24
C GLY A 121 -2.52 -16.92 3.74
N LEU A 122 -1.43 -17.56 4.14
CA LEU A 122 -0.15 -16.89 4.27
C LEU A 122 0.34 -16.51 2.87
N THR A 123 0.64 -15.23 2.68
CA THR A 123 1.03 -14.71 1.36
C THR A 123 2.51 -14.89 1.06
N GLY A 124 2.80 -15.19 -0.19
CA GLY A 124 4.13 -15.14 -0.80
C GLY A 124 4.49 -13.79 -1.42
N GLY A 125 3.62 -12.79 -1.25
CA GLY A 125 3.70 -11.51 -1.96
C GLY A 125 2.84 -11.47 -3.22
N CYS A 126 2.91 -10.34 -3.90
CA CYS A 126 2.49 -10.18 -5.28
C CYS A 126 3.68 -9.76 -6.12
N GLN A 127 3.65 -10.10 -7.40
CA GLN A 127 4.70 -9.77 -8.36
C GLN A 127 4.47 -8.42 -9.02
N ALA A 128 5.40 -8.03 -9.90
CA ALA A 128 5.19 -6.91 -10.80
C ALA A 128 3.96 -7.14 -11.70
N ILE A 129 3.43 -6.05 -12.26
CA ILE A 129 2.35 -6.12 -13.25
C ILE A 129 2.97 -6.33 -14.61
N TYR A 130 2.60 -7.42 -15.27
CA TYR A 130 3.07 -7.79 -16.59
C TYR A 130 2.07 -7.36 -17.66
N THR A 131 2.57 -6.96 -18.83
CA THR A 131 1.75 -6.68 -20.00
C THR A 131 1.87 -7.81 -21.01
N VAL A 132 0.73 -8.34 -21.46
CA VAL A 132 0.71 -9.37 -22.49
C VAL A 132 0.92 -8.75 -23.87
N ILE A 133 1.89 -9.27 -24.63
CA ILE A 133 2.13 -8.94 -26.03
C ILE A 133 1.68 -10.07 -26.94
N GLN A 134 1.44 -9.75 -28.22
CA GLN A 134 1.04 -10.75 -29.20
C GLN A 134 2.15 -11.78 -29.40
N ASN A 135 1.75 -13.05 -29.47
CA ASN A 135 2.65 -14.11 -29.92
C ASN A 135 2.85 -13.97 -31.43
N THR A 136 4.06 -13.66 -31.86
CA THR A 136 4.40 -13.46 -33.28
C THR A 136 4.79 -14.75 -33.99
N THR A 137 4.94 -15.85 -33.26
CA THR A 137 5.37 -17.15 -33.79
C THR A 137 4.20 -18.04 -34.22
N VAL A 138 3.03 -17.87 -33.60
CA VAL A 138 1.81 -18.64 -33.87
C VAL A 138 0.68 -17.66 -34.24
N SER A 139 0.03 -17.87 -35.39
CA SER A 139 -1.00 -16.95 -35.89
C SER A 139 -2.28 -16.95 -35.06
N GLU A 140 -2.61 -18.08 -34.42
CA GLU A 140 -3.80 -18.25 -33.58
C GLU A 140 -3.45 -19.08 -32.34
N PRO A 141 -2.82 -18.47 -31.32
CA PRO A 141 -2.37 -19.21 -30.15
C PRO A 141 -3.60 -19.60 -29.29
N THR A 142 -3.71 -20.89 -28.96
CA THR A 142 -4.79 -21.44 -28.12
C THR A 142 -4.26 -21.81 -26.74
N CYS A 143 -4.58 -21.00 -25.72
CA CYS A 143 -4.09 -21.25 -24.37
C CYS A 143 -5.07 -22.07 -23.52
N GLN A 144 -4.59 -22.60 -22.40
CA GLN A 144 -5.44 -23.22 -21.38
C GLN A 144 -6.57 -22.29 -20.92
N ASN A 145 -7.79 -22.83 -20.87
CA ASN A 145 -8.94 -22.07 -20.40
C ASN A 145 -8.88 -21.88 -18.88
N VAL A 146 -9.07 -20.64 -18.42
CA VAL A 146 -9.13 -20.30 -17.00
C VAL A 146 -10.57 -19.97 -16.61
N THR A 147 -11.04 -20.56 -15.51
CA THR A 147 -12.40 -20.31 -15.02
C THR A 147 -12.38 -19.13 -14.05
N ALA A 148 -13.08 -18.05 -14.40
CA ALA A 148 -13.32 -16.95 -13.48
C ALA A 148 -14.37 -17.36 -12.44
N ALA A 149 -14.23 -16.87 -11.21
CA ALA A 149 -15.25 -17.04 -10.18
C ALA A 149 -16.54 -16.26 -10.54
N PRO A 150 -17.70 -16.64 -9.97
CA PRO A 150 -18.95 -15.93 -10.22
C PRO A 150 -18.82 -14.43 -9.88
N PRO A 151 -19.35 -13.52 -10.72
CA PRO A 151 -19.16 -12.10 -10.52
C PRO A 151 -19.97 -11.58 -9.32
N LEU A 152 -19.33 -10.79 -8.46
CA LEU A 152 -19.93 -10.05 -7.36
C LEU A 152 -20.32 -8.64 -7.84
N LYS A 153 -21.55 -8.20 -7.54
CA LYS A 153 -21.97 -6.82 -7.81
C LYS A 153 -21.39 -5.91 -6.75
N VAL A 154 -20.65 -4.89 -7.15
CA VAL A 154 -19.98 -3.96 -6.25
C VAL A 154 -20.18 -2.52 -6.72
N LEU A 155 -20.38 -1.61 -5.77
CA LEU A 155 -20.28 -0.17 -5.98
C LEU A 155 -18.94 0.29 -5.39
N ALA A 156 -18.02 0.72 -6.24
CA ALA A 156 -16.72 1.25 -5.82
C ALA A 156 -16.63 2.74 -6.18
N THR A 157 -16.33 3.57 -5.18
CA THR A 157 -16.29 5.03 -5.32
C THR A 157 -15.04 5.60 -4.70
N VAL A 158 -14.56 6.69 -5.30
CA VAL A 158 -13.52 7.57 -4.78
C VAL A 158 -14.10 8.99 -4.66
N PRO A 159 -13.45 9.93 -3.95
CA PRO A 159 -13.88 11.31 -3.99
C PRO A 159 -13.89 11.83 -5.42
N GLY A 160 -15.04 12.33 -5.86
CA GLY A 160 -15.28 12.74 -7.25
C GLY A 160 -16.12 11.77 -8.09
N GLY A 161 -16.37 10.54 -7.65
CA GLY A 161 -17.34 9.65 -8.32
C GLY A 161 -16.98 8.16 -8.33
N PRO A 162 -17.49 7.42 -9.33
CA PRO A 162 -17.14 6.00 -9.53
C PRO A 162 -15.63 5.83 -9.72
N MET A 163 -15.10 4.74 -9.18
CA MET A 163 -13.70 4.39 -9.33
C MET A 163 -13.38 3.99 -10.78
N SER A 164 -12.35 4.60 -11.37
CA SER A 164 -11.84 4.22 -12.70
C SER A 164 -10.93 3.00 -12.60
N GLN A 165 -11.00 2.11 -13.59
CA GLN A 165 -10.17 0.89 -13.64
C GLN A 165 -8.68 1.18 -13.83
N TYR A 166 -8.36 2.22 -14.60
CA TYR A 166 -6.99 2.65 -14.91
C TYR A 166 -6.67 4.02 -14.31
N GLY A 167 -7.40 4.40 -13.26
CA GLY A 167 -7.34 5.71 -12.66
C GLY A 167 -6.10 5.92 -11.79
N PHE A 168 -5.78 7.19 -11.57
CA PHE A 168 -4.89 7.63 -10.50
C PHE A 168 -5.76 8.03 -9.31
N ILE A 169 -5.63 7.30 -8.20
CA ILE A 169 -6.28 7.64 -6.95
C ILE A 169 -5.28 8.48 -6.14
N ASP A 170 -5.76 9.62 -5.66
CA ASP A 170 -5.00 10.48 -4.77
C ASP A 170 -4.50 9.69 -3.56
N GLN A 171 -3.26 9.97 -3.17
CA GLN A 171 -2.75 9.44 -1.91
C GLN A 171 -3.59 9.97 -0.75
N CYS A 172 -3.59 9.24 0.36
CA CYS A 172 -4.25 9.67 1.60
C CYS A 172 -5.73 9.98 1.45
N THR A 173 -6.35 9.40 0.43
CA THR A 173 -7.75 9.60 0.10
C THR A 173 -8.50 8.31 0.37
N ASP A 174 -9.66 8.43 0.99
CA ASP A 174 -10.51 7.28 1.30
C ASP A 174 -11.25 6.82 0.05
N LEU A 175 -11.07 5.56 -0.34
CA LEU A 175 -11.96 4.89 -1.27
C LEU A 175 -12.98 4.04 -0.51
N SER A 176 -14.14 3.82 -1.12
CA SER A 176 -15.24 3.10 -0.50
C SER A 176 -15.75 2.01 -1.43
N VAL A 177 -15.80 0.77 -0.93
CA VAL A 177 -16.23 -0.41 -1.68
C VAL A 177 -17.43 -1.02 -0.99
N THR A 178 -18.60 -0.95 -1.64
CA THR A 178 -19.87 -1.46 -1.09
C THR A 178 -20.34 -2.68 -1.88
N PRO A 179 -20.44 -3.88 -1.26
CA PRO A 179 -21.06 -5.02 -1.91
C PRO A 179 -22.55 -4.76 -2.19
N LYS A 180 -23.03 -5.23 -3.34
CA LYS A 180 -24.45 -5.17 -3.76
C LYS A 180 -25.05 -6.56 -4.00
N SER A 181 -24.25 -7.62 -3.84
CA SER A 181 -24.69 -9.02 -3.86
C SER A 181 -23.79 -9.88 -2.93
N GLY A 182 -23.93 -11.21 -2.98
CA GLY A 182 -23.16 -12.15 -2.18
C GLY A 182 -23.61 -12.23 -0.71
N ARG A 183 -22.90 -13.03 0.10
CA ARG A 183 -23.13 -13.16 1.55
C ARG A 183 -21.86 -12.82 2.35
N PRO A 184 -22.00 -12.21 3.55
CA PRO A 184 -20.85 -11.98 4.43
C PRO A 184 -20.27 -13.29 5.00
N PRO A 185 -19.01 -13.29 5.49
CA PRO A 185 -18.07 -12.17 5.46
C PRO A 185 -17.62 -11.78 4.04
N TYR A 186 -17.45 -10.48 3.83
CA TYR A 186 -16.80 -9.91 2.66
C TYR A 186 -15.34 -9.62 2.97
N THR A 187 -14.46 -9.91 2.03
CA THR A 187 -13.02 -9.66 2.17
C THR A 187 -12.56 -8.75 1.04
N LEU A 188 -12.25 -7.49 1.38
CA LEU A 188 -11.60 -6.54 0.49
C LEU A 188 -10.09 -6.80 0.54
N THR A 189 -9.50 -7.11 -0.60
CA THR A 189 -8.05 -7.32 -0.76
C THR A 189 -7.47 -6.19 -1.59
N ILE A 190 -6.41 -5.57 -1.09
CA ILE A 190 -5.61 -4.61 -1.84
C ILE A 190 -4.29 -5.30 -2.19
N ALA A 191 -3.96 -5.37 -3.48
CA ALA A 191 -2.82 -6.10 -4.02
C ALA A 191 -1.86 -5.14 -4.76
N PRO A 192 -0.91 -4.52 -4.05
CA PRO A 192 0.10 -3.67 -4.68
C PRO A 192 1.15 -4.51 -5.42
N ALA A 193 1.73 -3.98 -6.50
CA ALA A 193 2.86 -4.61 -7.18
C ALA A 193 4.04 -4.87 -6.24
N LEU A 194 4.73 -6.01 -6.37
CA LEU A 194 5.95 -6.32 -5.60
C LEU A 194 5.80 -6.27 -4.07
N HIS A 195 4.57 -6.32 -3.53
CA HIS A 195 4.30 -6.29 -2.10
C HIS A 195 3.26 -7.34 -1.71
N PRO A 196 3.27 -7.79 -0.44
CA PRO A 196 2.19 -8.56 0.13
C PRO A 196 0.84 -7.83 0.03
N PRO A 197 -0.22 -8.53 -0.42
CA PRO A 197 -1.57 -8.01 -0.34
C PRO A 197 -2.01 -8.00 1.13
N TYR A 198 -2.98 -7.14 1.44
CA TYR A 198 -3.60 -7.10 2.76
C TYR A 198 -5.11 -7.04 2.66
N ASN A 199 -5.75 -7.59 3.70
CA ASN A 199 -7.17 -7.88 3.70
C ASN A 199 -7.92 -7.07 4.77
N ILE A 200 -9.12 -6.62 4.40
CA ILE A 200 -10.09 -5.97 5.27
C ILE A 200 -11.39 -6.77 5.19
N THR A 201 -11.83 -7.34 6.32
CA THR A 201 -13.04 -8.15 6.38
C THR A 201 -14.23 -7.36 6.93
N SER A 202 -15.41 -7.56 6.35
CA SER A 202 -16.67 -7.01 6.85
C SER A 202 -17.72 -8.12 6.98
N ASN A 203 -18.48 -8.11 8.08
CA ASN A 203 -19.60 -9.04 8.29
C ASN A 203 -20.95 -8.47 7.83
N SER A 204 -20.96 -7.32 7.16
CA SER A 204 -22.16 -6.66 6.66
C SER A 204 -21.98 -6.19 5.22
N MET A 205 -23.08 -5.80 4.57
CA MET A 205 -23.06 -5.18 3.23
C MET A 205 -22.71 -3.68 3.27
N ASP A 206 -22.29 -3.16 4.43
CA ASP A 206 -21.92 -1.76 4.57
C ASP A 206 -20.65 -1.44 3.76
N PRO A 207 -20.43 -0.17 3.40
CA PRO A 207 -19.23 0.23 2.69
C PRO A 207 -17.97 -0.12 3.49
N ILE A 208 -17.00 -0.72 2.80
CA ILE A 208 -15.66 -0.99 3.32
C ILE A 208 -14.76 0.15 2.84
N ASP A 209 -14.34 1.00 3.77
CA ASP A 209 -13.49 2.15 3.48
C ASP A 209 -12.01 1.81 3.66
N TRP A 210 -11.16 2.27 2.74
CA TRP A 210 -9.72 2.17 2.82
C TRP A 210 -9.06 3.47 2.37
N THR A 211 -8.14 3.99 3.18
CA THR A 211 -7.32 5.16 2.84
C THR A 211 -6.13 4.74 1.99
N VAL A 212 -5.95 5.32 0.80
CA VAL A 212 -4.82 5.00 -0.09
C VAL A 212 -3.49 5.33 0.57
N SER A 213 -2.84 4.32 1.14
CA SER A 213 -1.58 4.40 1.86
C SER A 213 -0.39 3.86 1.07
N LEU A 214 -0.44 3.98 -0.26
CA LEU A 214 0.62 3.54 -1.18
C LEU A 214 1.47 4.73 -1.66
N SER A 215 2.74 4.47 -1.99
CA SER A 215 3.65 5.50 -2.52
C SER A 215 3.19 6.02 -3.89
N TRP A 216 3.80 7.13 -4.33
CA TRP A 216 3.40 7.77 -5.58
C TRP A 216 3.71 6.85 -6.78
N ALA A 217 2.82 6.89 -7.77
CA ALA A 217 2.79 6.05 -8.96
C ALA A 217 2.76 4.54 -8.71
N PHE A 218 2.47 4.11 -7.47
CA PHE A 218 2.50 2.69 -7.14
C PHE A 218 1.27 1.98 -7.72
N PRO A 219 1.44 0.96 -8.58
CA PRO A 219 0.31 0.32 -9.20
C PRO A 219 -0.23 -0.81 -8.32
N PHE A 220 -1.55 -1.00 -8.36
CA PHE A 220 -2.22 -2.01 -7.54
C PHE A 220 -3.56 -2.44 -8.15
N PHE A 221 -3.99 -3.64 -7.76
CA PHE A 221 -5.36 -4.10 -7.94
C PHE A 221 -6.12 -4.08 -6.62
N ILE A 222 -7.44 -4.00 -6.69
CA ILE A 222 -8.31 -4.31 -5.55
C ILE A 222 -9.29 -5.41 -5.93
N SER A 223 -9.72 -6.19 -4.95
CA SER A 223 -10.81 -7.16 -5.13
C SER A 223 -11.68 -7.29 -3.91
N LEU A 224 -12.94 -7.65 -4.12
CA LEU A 224 -13.88 -7.98 -3.07
C LEU A 224 -14.37 -9.41 -3.28
N VAL A 225 -14.26 -10.23 -2.25
CA VAL A 225 -14.71 -11.62 -2.25
C VAL A 225 -15.80 -11.78 -1.20
N SER A 226 -16.90 -12.44 -1.55
CA SER A 226 -17.95 -12.82 -0.59
C SER A 226 -17.76 -14.24 -0.09
N ALA A 227 -18.42 -14.59 1.02
CA ALA A 227 -18.31 -15.92 1.63
C ALA A 227 -18.95 -17.04 0.79
N ASP A 228 -19.82 -16.71 -0.15
CA ASP A 228 -20.34 -17.64 -1.16
C ASP A 228 -19.43 -17.74 -2.40
N GLY A 229 -18.26 -17.10 -2.37
CA GLY A 229 -17.23 -17.19 -3.40
C GLY A 229 -17.51 -16.38 -4.66
N GLN A 230 -18.45 -15.43 -4.62
CA GLN A 230 -18.56 -14.42 -5.68
C GLN A 230 -17.42 -13.43 -5.53
N THR A 231 -16.88 -12.96 -6.65
CA THR A 231 -15.71 -12.08 -6.65
C THR A 231 -15.89 -10.87 -7.54
N TRP A 232 -15.27 -9.77 -7.16
CA TRP A 232 -15.12 -8.58 -7.98
C TRP A 232 -13.67 -8.12 -7.92
N ALA A 233 -13.13 -7.60 -9.02
CA ALA A 233 -11.82 -6.98 -9.07
C ALA A 233 -11.83 -5.72 -9.94
N ASN A 234 -10.91 -4.80 -9.64
CA ASN A 234 -10.67 -3.59 -10.40
C ASN A 234 -9.18 -3.25 -10.41
N GLY A 235 -8.68 -2.77 -11.54
CA GLY A 235 -7.28 -2.38 -11.75
C GLY A 235 -6.74 -2.72 -13.14
N PRO A 236 -5.45 -2.43 -13.39
CA PRO A 236 -4.51 -1.81 -12.45
C PRO A 236 -4.77 -0.32 -12.30
N MET A 237 -4.88 0.14 -11.05
CA MET A 237 -4.92 1.55 -10.70
C MET A 237 -3.56 1.99 -10.20
N HIS A 238 -3.35 3.31 -10.11
CA HIS A 238 -2.13 3.89 -9.56
C HIS A 238 -2.45 4.78 -8.37
N ALA A 239 -1.64 4.69 -7.32
CA ALA A 239 -1.63 5.73 -6.30
C ALA A 239 -0.86 6.94 -6.83
N GLY A 240 -1.27 8.17 -6.52
CA GLY A 240 -0.47 9.36 -6.84
C GLY A 240 -1.11 10.38 -7.77
N GLY A 241 -2.37 10.73 -7.55
CA GLY A 241 -2.93 11.95 -8.11
C GLY A 241 -2.45 13.24 -7.38
N PHE A 242 -3.20 14.33 -7.54
CA PHE A 242 -2.84 15.67 -7.01
C PHE A 242 -3.30 15.92 -5.57
N GLY A 243 -3.80 14.89 -4.88
CA GLY A 243 -4.26 14.98 -3.50
C GLY A 243 -3.12 15.01 -2.45
N PRO A 244 -3.50 15.04 -1.16
CA PRO A 244 -2.54 15.13 -0.06
C PRO A 244 -1.68 13.86 0.05
N SER A 245 -0.41 14.00 0.42
CA SER A 245 0.50 12.88 0.72
C SER A 245 0.84 12.76 2.20
N ASP A 246 0.21 13.58 3.04
CA ASP A 246 0.57 13.75 4.44
C ASP A 246 0.46 12.45 5.24
N CYS A 247 -0.48 11.55 4.94
CA CYS A 247 -0.62 10.27 5.64
C CYS A 247 0.56 9.29 5.43
N LEU A 248 1.42 9.53 4.44
CA LEU A 248 2.58 8.71 4.13
C LEU A 248 3.86 9.25 4.77
N ALA A 249 3.86 10.52 5.17
CA ALA A 249 5.01 11.12 5.80
C ALA A 249 5.27 10.43 7.17
N PRO A 250 6.52 10.06 7.49
CA PRO A 250 6.82 9.48 8.78
C PRO A 250 6.53 10.49 9.89
N GLY A 251 5.72 10.09 10.87
CA GLY A 251 5.39 10.91 12.05
C GLY A 251 4.21 11.89 11.89
N THR A 252 3.51 11.92 10.75
CA THR A 252 2.36 12.81 10.56
C THR A 252 1.09 12.26 11.21
N ILE A 253 0.71 12.88 12.31
CA ILE A 253 -0.57 12.64 12.97
C ILE A 253 -1.70 12.99 12.00
N SER A 254 -2.67 12.10 11.80
CA SER A 254 -3.82 12.42 10.94
C SER A 254 -4.48 13.71 11.42
N ARG A 255 -4.88 14.61 10.52
CA ARG A 255 -5.46 15.93 10.89
C ARG A 255 -6.59 15.82 11.92
N THR A 256 -7.41 14.78 11.81
CA THR A 256 -8.48 14.48 12.78
C THR A 256 -7.94 14.10 14.16
N THR A 257 -6.86 13.31 14.21
CA THR A 257 -6.18 12.98 15.46
C THR A 257 -5.45 14.20 16.02
N ALA A 258 -4.80 15.00 15.18
CA ALA A 258 -4.14 16.24 15.58
C ALA A 258 -5.15 17.23 16.19
N HIS A 259 -6.33 17.40 15.58
CA HIS A 259 -7.41 18.20 16.15
C HIS A 259 -7.91 17.65 17.49
N ARG A 260 -8.08 16.33 17.63
CA ARG A 260 -8.51 15.73 18.90
C ARG A 260 -7.46 15.89 19.99
N VAL A 261 -6.19 15.67 19.67
CA VAL A 261 -5.07 15.89 20.59
C VAL A 261 -5.02 17.36 20.98
N ALA A 262 -5.18 18.29 20.03
CA ALA A 262 -5.22 19.72 20.32
C ALA A 262 -6.42 20.11 21.22
N VAL A 263 -7.62 19.59 20.95
CA VAL A 263 -8.82 19.85 21.78
C VAL A 263 -8.66 19.23 23.18
N GLY A 264 -8.17 17.99 23.25
CA GLY A 264 -7.91 17.30 24.52
C GLY A 264 -6.85 18.01 25.36
N ALA A 265 -5.76 18.45 24.72
CA ALA A 265 -4.72 19.25 25.35
C ALA A 265 -5.25 20.61 25.83
N GLY A 266 -6.14 21.24 25.06
CA GLY A 266 -6.78 22.51 25.45
C GLY A 266 -7.67 22.38 26.68
N ILE A 267 -8.51 21.35 26.76
CA ILE A 267 -9.36 21.12 27.94
C ILE A 267 -8.51 20.71 29.15
N GLY A 268 -7.54 19.82 28.93
CA GLY A 268 -6.63 19.35 29.99
C GLY A 268 -5.83 20.49 30.60
N SER A 269 -5.31 21.43 29.79
CA SER A 269 -4.52 22.56 30.28
C SER A 269 -5.35 23.58 31.05
N VAL A 270 -6.62 23.80 30.69
CA VAL A 270 -7.52 24.67 31.45
C VAL A 270 -7.81 24.09 32.83
N ILE A 271 -8.11 22.78 32.91
CA ILE A 271 -8.40 22.12 34.20
C ILE A 271 -7.13 22.08 35.07
N ALA A 272 -6.01 21.66 34.50
CA ALA A 272 -4.73 21.62 35.21
C ALA A 272 -4.31 23.02 35.68
N GLY A 273 -4.43 24.04 34.81
CA GLY A 273 -4.12 25.43 35.13
C GLY A 273 -5.01 25.97 36.24
N LEU A 274 -6.31 25.65 36.24
CA LEU A 274 -7.22 26.05 37.31
C LEU A 274 -6.87 25.39 38.65
N LEU A 275 -6.55 24.10 38.66
CA LEU A 275 -6.13 23.39 39.87
C LEU A 275 -4.82 23.95 40.44
N VAL A 276 -3.83 24.20 39.58
CA VAL A 276 -2.56 24.83 39.99
C VAL A 276 -2.80 26.27 40.49
N GLY A 277 -3.65 27.04 39.82
CA GLY A 277 -4.01 28.39 40.23
C GLY A 277 -4.69 28.43 41.60
N VAL A 278 -5.66 27.54 41.85
CA VAL A 278 -6.33 27.41 43.16
C VAL A 278 -5.33 26.99 44.24
N PHE A 279 -4.46 26.03 43.94
CA PHE A 279 -3.43 25.58 44.88
C PHE A 279 -2.45 26.70 45.26
N LEU A 280 -1.99 27.49 44.29
CA LEU A 280 -1.11 28.65 44.53
C LEU A 280 -1.84 29.75 45.31
N ALA A 281 -3.10 30.04 44.99
CA ALA A 281 -3.90 31.02 45.73
C ALA A 281 -4.07 30.60 47.21
N PHE A 282 -4.32 29.32 47.46
CA PHE A 282 -4.43 28.76 48.81
C PHE A 282 -3.13 28.93 49.62
N LEU A 283 -1.97 28.61 49.02
CA LEU A 283 -0.67 28.79 49.68
C LEU A 283 -0.35 30.26 50.00
N LEU A 284 -0.71 31.19 49.11
CA LEU A 284 -0.52 32.63 49.34
C LEU A 284 -1.47 33.17 50.41
N TRP A 285 -2.70 32.65 50.48
CA TRP A 285 -3.65 33.01 51.54
C TRP A 285 -3.14 32.58 52.92
N GLY A 286 -2.65 31.35 53.06
CA GLY A 286 -2.11 30.84 54.33
C GLY A 286 -0.90 31.63 54.85
N ARG A 287 -0.06 32.16 53.95
CA ARG A 287 1.06 33.04 54.35
C ARG A 287 0.60 34.38 54.92
N ARG A 288 -0.45 34.98 54.35
CA ARG A 288 -1.00 36.25 54.86
C ARG A 288 -1.56 36.14 56.28
N GLU A 289 -2.03 34.97 56.69
CA GLU A 289 -2.49 34.75 58.06
C GLU A 289 -1.33 34.62 59.06
N GLN A 290 -0.17 34.11 58.64
CA GLN A 290 1.01 34.05 59.49
C GLN A 290 1.63 35.45 59.73
N ASP A 291 1.55 36.34 58.75
CA ASP A 291 1.99 37.75 58.91
C ASP A 291 1.09 38.57 59.85
N ARG A 292 -0.04 37.99 60.32
CA ARG A 292 -0.90 38.59 61.35
C ARG A 292 -0.59 38.12 62.77
N LEU A 293 0.44 37.30 62.98
CA LEU A 293 0.93 37.03 64.32
C LEU A 293 1.61 38.30 64.87
N PRO A 294 1.24 38.76 66.07
CA PRO A 294 1.85 39.93 66.70
C PRO A 294 3.36 39.75 66.76
N LEU A 295 4.09 40.71 66.20
CA LEU A 295 5.53 40.86 66.35
C LEU A 295 5.85 40.98 67.85
N GLU A 296 6.13 39.85 68.49
CA GLU A 296 6.77 39.82 69.79
C GLU A 296 8.22 40.29 69.59
N ASN A 297 8.48 41.39 70.27
CA ASN A 297 9.69 42.20 70.29
C ASN A 297 10.95 41.35 70.55
N SER A 298 11.58 40.85 69.49
CA SER A 298 12.92 40.25 69.57
C SER A 298 13.95 41.25 69.08
N SER A 299 14.42 42.05 70.04
CA SER A 299 15.57 42.93 69.92
C SER A 299 16.87 42.12 69.86
N THR A 300 17.86 42.69 69.17
CA THR A 300 19.30 42.40 69.24
C THR A 300 19.80 41.28 68.32
N ILE A 301 20.63 41.64 67.34
CA ILE A 301 21.96 41.07 67.07
C ILE A 301 22.66 41.89 65.95
N PRO A 302 24.00 42.06 66.00
CA PRO A 302 24.77 43.18 65.44
C PRO A 302 25.29 42.93 64.00
N PRO A 303 25.93 43.92 63.34
CA PRO A 303 26.39 43.80 61.97
C PRO A 303 27.71 43.02 61.89
N PRO A 304 27.93 42.21 60.84
CA PRO A 304 29.26 41.86 60.41
C PRO A 304 29.58 42.53 59.07
N ASP A 305 30.43 43.53 59.17
CA ASP A 305 31.68 43.70 58.43
C ASP A 305 31.92 42.79 57.19
N TYR A 306 32.07 43.49 56.07
CA TYR A 306 32.91 43.25 54.89
C TYR A 306 33.97 42.13 54.98
N GLU A 307 33.93 41.18 54.03
CA GLU A 307 35.15 40.67 53.42
C GLU A 307 34.92 40.11 52.01
N ALA A 308 35.82 40.48 51.11
CA ALA A 308 35.84 40.14 49.69
C ALA A 308 36.42 38.74 49.47
N ALA A 309 35.79 37.96 48.58
CA ALA A 309 36.45 36.83 47.92
C ALA A 309 35.83 36.57 46.55
N ARG A 310 36.55 36.98 45.51
CA ARG A 310 36.45 36.39 44.17
C ARG A 310 36.88 34.92 44.25
N PRO A 311 36.27 34.07 43.43
CA PRO A 311 37.06 33.03 42.78
C PRO A 311 36.91 33.13 41.26
N ASP A 312 38.05 33.27 40.60
CA ASP A 312 38.24 33.01 39.19
C ASP A 312 38.03 31.50 38.94
N TYR A 313 37.15 31.17 37.98
CA TYR A 313 37.10 29.84 37.38
C TYR A 313 37.17 30.00 35.86
N GLU A 314 38.40 29.94 35.38
CA GLU A 314 38.79 29.74 34.01
C GLU A 314 39.09 28.25 33.84
N ALA A 315 38.26 27.50 33.10
CA ALA A 315 38.66 26.24 32.46
C ALA A 315 37.59 25.68 31.51
N ALA A 316 38.08 25.33 30.31
CA ALA A 316 37.55 24.34 29.36
C ALA A 316 36.31 24.71 28.51
N ARG A 317 36.58 25.41 27.40
CA ARG A 317 35.83 25.21 26.14
C ARG A 317 36.26 23.87 25.52
N PRO A 318 35.35 22.98 25.12
CA PRO A 318 35.62 22.01 24.09
C PRO A 318 35.45 22.67 22.71
N ASP A 319 36.47 22.52 21.86
CA ASP A 319 36.40 22.84 20.45
C ASP A 319 35.41 21.87 19.76
N TYR A 320 34.28 22.41 19.29
CA TYR A 320 33.41 21.68 18.37
C TYR A 320 33.88 21.96 16.94
N GLU A 321 34.30 20.87 16.31
CA GLU A 321 34.61 20.69 14.90
C GLU A 321 33.79 21.54 13.92
N ALA A 322 34.51 22.06 12.94
CA ALA A 322 34.02 22.73 11.75
C ALA A 322 32.95 21.90 11.03
N ALA A 323 31.72 22.42 11.01
CA ALA A 323 30.70 22.00 10.08
C ALA A 323 31.17 22.29 8.65
N ARG A 324 31.38 21.24 7.86
CA ARG A 324 31.58 21.35 6.41
C ARG A 324 30.32 21.94 5.79
N PRO A 325 30.43 22.89 4.84
CA PRO A 325 29.28 23.37 4.09
C PRO A 325 28.72 22.24 3.24
N LEU A 326 27.42 21.95 3.40
CA LEU A 326 26.66 21.09 2.51
C LEU A 326 26.58 21.75 1.12
N PRO A 327 26.63 20.96 0.03
CA PRO A 327 26.47 21.48 -1.32
C PRO A 327 25.09 22.13 -1.50
N PRO A 328 24.98 23.17 -2.35
CA PRO A 328 23.72 23.85 -2.61
C PRO A 328 22.70 22.88 -3.22
N ILE A 329 21.54 22.78 -2.56
CA ILE A 329 20.36 22.08 -3.08
C ILE A 329 19.88 22.87 -4.31
N PRO A 330 19.70 22.24 -5.49
CA PRO A 330 19.23 22.93 -6.68
C PRO A 330 17.81 23.47 -6.47
N SER A 331 17.64 24.78 -6.73
CA SER A 331 16.43 25.58 -6.48
C SER A 331 15.21 25.29 -7.37
N PHE A 332 14.98 24.05 -7.81
CA PHE A 332 13.89 23.73 -8.75
C PHE A 332 12.56 23.29 -8.11
N MET A 333 12.44 23.11 -6.79
CA MET A 333 11.17 22.66 -6.18
C MET A 333 10.70 23.47 -4.97
N THR A 334 10.72 24.81 -5.06
CA THR A 334 10.06 25.66 -4.05
C THR A 334 9.07 26.60 -4.71
N ARG A 335 8.02 26.02 -5.31
CA ARG A 335 6.77 26.74 -5.56
C ARG A 335 5.66 26.08 -4.77
N VAL A 336 5.75 26.17 -3.44
CA VAL A 336 4.59 25.98 -2.57
C VAL A 336 3.63 27.13 -2.89
N ARG A 337 2.66 26.88 -3.77
CA ARG A 337 1.48 27.74 -3.86
C ARG A 337 0.70 27.52 -2.57
N SER A 338 0.85 28.46 -1.65
CA SER A 338 -0.11 28.65 -0.56
C SER A 338 -1.47 28.98 -1.17
N PHE A 339 -2.28 27.98 -1.44
CA PHE A 339 -3.70 28.18 -1.67
C PHE A 339 -4.38 28.34 -0.31
N GLY A 340 -4.57 29.59 0.08
CA GLY A 340 -5.54 29.95 1.11
C GLY A 340 -6.94 29.63 0.60
N VAL A 341 -7.41 28.42 0.86
CA VAL A 341 -8.83 28.08 0.79
C VAL A 341 -9.38 28.24 2.20
N THR A 342 -9.93 29.42 2.48
CA THR A 342 -10.81 29.65 3.62
C THR A 342 -12.14 28.96 3.34
N ASP A 343 -12.26 27.68 3.66
CA ASP A 343 -13.55 26.99 3.64
C ASP A 343 -14.20 27.13 5.01
N SER A 344 -15.09 28.13 5.11
CA SER A 344 -15.94 28.37 6.27
C SER A 344 -17.20 27.53 6.12
N GLY A 345 -17.05 26.20 6.18
CA GLY A 345 -18.15 25.24 6.06
C GLY A 345 -18.70 24.83 7.43
N LEU A 346 -19.93 25.25 7.72
CA LEU A 346 -20.77 24.87 8.85
C LEU A 346 -20.73 23.36 9.15
N PHE A 347 -20.74 23.05 10.46
CA PHE A 347 -20.96 21.75 11.11
C PHE A 347 -21.73 20.70 10.30
N GLY A 348 -21.02 19.90 9.50
CA GLY A 348 -21.52 18.63 8.98
C GLY A 348 -21.48 17.56 10.06
N ALA A 349 -22.62 16.95 10.35
CA ALA A 349 -22.74 15.83 11.29
C ALA A 349 -21.68 14.75 10.96
N GLY A 350 -20.77 14.51 11.91
CA GLY A 350 -19.64 13.63 11.73
C GLY A 350 -20.09 12.23 11.33
N ARG A 351 -19.67 11.77 10.14
CA ARG A 351 -19.83 10.36 9.78
C ARG A 351 -19.14 9.49 10.84
N PRO A 352 -19.78 8.39 11.28
CA PRO A 352 -19.15 7.42 12.17
C PRO A 352 -17.81 7.00 11.60
N ARG A 353 -16.78 7.00 12.45
CA ARG A 353 -15.41 6.64 12.05
C ARG A 353 -15.40 5.18 11.59
N PRO A 354 -14.74 4.83 10.48
CA PRO A 354 -14.48 3.43 10.18
C PRO A 354 -13.68 2.82 11.35
N PRO A 355 -13.99 1.59 11.77
CA PRO A 355 -13.27 0.89 12.83
C PRO A 355 -11.77 0.79 12.48
N PRO A 356 -10.87 0.68 13.47
CA PRO A 356 -9.45 0.50 13.21
C PRO A 356 -9.25 -0.69 12.28
N MET A 357 -8.59 -0.46 11.14
CA MET A 357 -8.30 -1.51 10.16
C MET A 357 -7.48 -2.61 10.83
N ASN A 358 -8.05 -3.81 10.91
CA ASN A 358 -7.34 -5.01 11.34
C ASN A 358 -6.84 -5.72 10.08
N ILE A 359 -5.52 -5.67 9.84
CA ILE A 359 -4.91 -6.40 8.73
C ILE A 359 -4.93 -7.88 9.11
N GLN A 360 -5.72 -8.67 8.39
CA GLN A 360 -5.79 -10.11 8.59
C GLN A 360 -4.97 -10.84 7.52
N PRO A 361 -4.48 -12.06 7.82
CA PRO A 361 -4.01 -12.99 6.81
C PRO A 361 -5.05 -13.15 5.70
N TYR A 362 -4.60 -13.56 4.52
CA TYR A 362 -5.53 -13.80 3.45
C TYR A 362 -6.46 -14.97 3.81
N THR A 363 -7.73 -14.88 3.43
CA THR A 363 -8.67 -15.98 3.58
C THR A 363 -9.01 -16.45 2.20
N LEU A 364 -8.60 -17.68 1.87
CA LEU A 364 -8.96 -18.30 0.60
C LEU A 364 -10.50 -18.31 0.49
N PRO A 365 -11.07 -17.92 -0.67
CA PRO A 365 -12.49 -18.10 -0.89
C PRO A 365 -12.86 -19.57 -0.64
N PRO A 366 -13.98 -19.86 0.05
CA PRO A 366 -14.37 -21.25 0.34
C PRO A 366 -14.55 -22.08 -0.93
N SER A 367 -14.86 -21.45 -2.07
CA SER A 367 -14.91 -22.10 -3.39
C SER A 367 -13.55 -22.62 -3.89
N ALA A 368 -12.43 -22.18 -3.30
CA ALA A 368 -11.10 -22.75 -3.56
C ALA A 368 -10.86 -24.08 -2.82
N THR A 369 -11.82 -24.56 -2.03
CA THR A 369 -11.79 -25.90 -1.45
C THR A 369 -12.14 -26.92 -2.53
N PHE A 370 -11.20 -27.12 -3.46
CA PHE A 370 -11.34 -28.16 -4.47
C PHE A 370 -11.37 -29.53 -3.78
N PRO A 371 -12.23 -30.46 -4.21
CA PRO A 371 -12.19 -31.82 -3.70
C PRO A 371 -10.77 -32.37 -3.94
N ALA A 372 -10.13 -32.86 -2.87
CA ALA A 372 -8.73 -33.30 -2.88
C ALA A 372 -8.37 -34.37 -3.93
N ASN A 373 -9.36 -34.90 -4.66
CA ASN A 373 -9.22 -35.90 -5.71
C ASN A 373 -9.15 -35.35 -7.14
N GLU A 374 -9.44 -34.07 -7.40
CA GLU A 374 -9.46 -33.52 -8.78
C GLU A 374 -8.10 -32.98 -9.28
N THR A 375 -7.10 -32.86 -8.41
CA THR A 375 -5.74 -32.42 -8.81
C THR A 375 -5.06 -33.39 -9.78
N LYS A 376 -5.53 -34.64 -9.88
CA LYS A 376 -5.00 -35.61 -10.87
C LYS A 376 -5.37 -35.29 -12.32
N GLY A 377 -6.43 -34.50 -12.55
CA GLY A 377 -6.82 -34.07 -13.90
C GLY A 377 -5.93 -32.95 -14.45
N TYR A 378 -5.54 -32.00 -13.59
CA TYR A 378 -4.70 -30.87 -13.97
C TYR A 378 -3.22 -31.24 -14.15
N LEU A 379 -2.71 -32.22 -13.41
CA LEU A 379 -1.31 -32.66 -13.50
C LEU A 379 -1.01 -33.61 -14.68
N ARG A 380 -2.02 -34.09 -15.42
CA ARG A 380 -1.80 -35.06 -16.50
C ARG A 380 -1.35 -34.47 -17.83
N SER A 381 -1.38 -33.15 -18.01
CA SER A 381 -0.92 -32.49 -19.24
C SER A 381 0.52 -31.97 -19.19
N ALA A 382 1.22 -32.09 -18.05
CA ALA A 382 2.61 -31.61 -17.89
C ALA A 382 3.66 -32.73 -17.97
N ALA A 383 3.26 -34.00 -18.13
CA ALA A 383 4.20 -35.09 -18.37
C ALA A 383 4.49 -35.21 -19.89
N ILE A 384 5.24 -34.25 -20.44
CA ILE A 384 5.89 -34.44 -21.74
C ILE A 384 7.01 -35.47 -21.53
N SER A 385 6.71 -36.71 -21.87
CA SER A 385 7.71 -37.75 -22.08
C SER A 385 8.64 -37.30 -23.21
N SER A 386 9.88 -36.97 -22.87
CA SER A 386 10.98 -36.86 -23.83
C SER A 386 11.35 -38.26 -24.35
N PRO A 387 11.41 -38.47 -25.68
CA PRO A 387 12.21 -39.54 -26.24
C PRO A 387 13.37 -38.92 -27.02
N PHE A 388 14.47 -38.60 -26.34
CA PHE A 388 15.77 -38.58 -26.99
C PHE A 388 16.36 -39.99 -26.91
N ALA A 389 16.15 -40.78 -27.96
CA ALA A 389 16.92 -41.97 -28.23
C ALA A 389 17.36 -41.94 -29.69
N ALA A 390 18.68 -41.91 -29.87
CA ALA A 390 19.40 -41.81 -31.12
C ALA A 390 19.06 -42.95 -32.10
N VAL A 391 18.91 -42.62 -33.39
CA VAL A 391 19.11 -43.58 -34.48
C VAL A 391 19.82 -42.88 -35.64
N ALA A 392 20.82 -43.60 -36.14
CA ALA A 392 21.84 -43.22 -37.09
C ALA A 392 21.33 -42.97 -38.53
N SER A 393 22.18 -42.30 -39.31
CA SER A 393 22.16 -42.20 -40.76
C SER A 393 22.02 -43.58 -41.44
N PRO A 394 21.48 -43.63 -42.68
CA PRO A 394 22.40 -43.74 -43.80
C PRO A 394 22.03 -42.94 -45.06
N SER A 395 23.07 -42.82 -45.88
CA SER A 395 23.20 -42.31 -47.25
C SER A 395 22.31 -42.97 -48.33
N SER A 396 21.99 -42.19 -49.38
CA SER A 396 22.00 -42.50 -50.84
C SER A 396 20.79 -41.82 -51.53
N SER A 397 20.96 -40.77 -52.34
CA SER A 397 21.27 -40.74 -53.78
C SER A 397 20.03 -40.61 -54.69
N HIS A 398 20.11 -39.65 -55.64
CA HIS A 398 19.42 -39.57 -56.94
C HIS A 398 17.89 -39.36 -56.98
N ASN A 399 17.42 -38.17 -57.39
CA ASN A 399 17.21 -37.75 -58.79
C ASN A 399 16.39 -36.44 -58.87
N SER A 400 16.86 -35.49 -59.70
CA SER A 400 16.09 -34.42 -60.35
C SER A 400 15.68 -34.89 -61.77
N PRO A 401 14.93 -34.13 -62.61
CA PRO A 401 13.98 -33.03 -62.37
C PRO A 401 12.64 -33.24 -63.13
N THR A 402 11.62 -32.41 -62.88
CA THR A 402 10.64 -32.08 -63.94
C THR A 402 10.07 -30.67 -63.75
N GLN A 403 10.26 -29.84 -64.78
CA GLN A 403 9.61 -28.55 -65.00
C GLN A 403 8.21 -28.74 -65.60
N VAL A 404 7.24 -27.94 -65.17
CA VAL A 404 5.98 -27.52 -65.84
C VAL A 404 5.47 -26.33 -64.99
N GLU A 405 4.97 -25.18 -65.42
CA GLU A 405 4.78 -24.45 -66.68
C GLU A 405 4.30 -23.04 -66.25
N GLN A 406 4.68 -22.00 -66.98
CA GLN A 406 4.26 -20.62 -66.74
C GLN A 406 2.86 -20.37 -67.31
N GLY A 407 2.02 -19.60 -66.61
CA GLY A 407 0.78 -19.05 -67.16
C GLY A 407 0.34 -17.81 -66.38
N PRO A 408 0.19 -16.63 -67.02
CA PRO A 408 -0.14 -15.37 -66.34
C PRO A 408 -1.65 -15.08 -66.39
N THR A 409 -2.21 -14.56 -65.30
CA THR A 409 -3.53 -13.91 -65.33
C THR A 409 -3.43 -12.48 -64.83
N ASN A 410 -3.67 -11.57 -65.77
CA ASN A 410 -4.01 -10.17 -65.62
C ASN A 410 -5.42 -9.98 -65.01
N TYR A 411 -5.72 -8.70 -64.73
CA TYR A 411 -6.99 -8.10 -64.25
C TYR A 411 -7.12 -8.11 -62.71
N GLU A 412 -7.47 -7.03 -62.01
CA GLU A 412 -8.17 -5.82 -62.42
C GLU A 412 -7.89 -4.67 -61.43
N ARG A 413 -7.74 -3.46 -61.96
CA ARG A 413 -7.54 -2.22 -61.24
C ARG A 413 -8.92 -1.72 -60.75
N VAL A 414 -9.15 -1.69 -59.43
CA VAL A 414 -10.32 -1.01 -58.86
C VAL A 414 -9.88 0.10 -57.91
N SER A 415 -10.51 1.24 -58.15
CA SER A 415 -10.40 2.59 -57.61
C SER A 415 -10.58 2.74 -56.10
N SER A 416 -9.75 3.61 -55.52
CA SER A 416 -9.92 4.31 -54.23
C SER A 416 -11.08 5.35 -54.29
N PRO A 417 -11.36 6.12 -53.21
CA PRO A 417 -12.12 5.78 -52.00
C PRO A 417 -13.32 6.76 -51.76
N PRO A 418 -14.16 6.60 -50.72
CA PRO A 418 -15.03 7.69 -50.27
C PRO A 418 -14.55 8.37 -48.98
N SER A 419 -14.28 9.66 -49.13
CA SER A 419 -14.77 10.79 -48.31
C SER A 419 -14.74 10.72 -46.77
N TYR A 420 -13.87 11.55 -46.20
CA TYR A 420 -13.92 12.08 -44.84
C TYR A 420 -15.23 12.83 -44.56
N ILE A 421 -15.93 12.48 -43.48
CA ILE A 421 -16.99 13.28 -42.89
C ILE A 421 -16.36 14.26 -41.88
N ARG A 422 -16.58 15.54 -42.12
CA ARG A 422 -16.19 16.67 -41.25
C ARG A 422 -17.33 16.92 -40.26
N SER A 423 -17.14 16.60 -38.98
CA SER A 423 -18.10 16.94 -37.93
C SER A 423 -17.98 18.42 -37.54
N ASN A 424 -19.12 19.12 -37.59
CA ASN A 424 -19.26 20.52 -37.19
C ASN A 424 -19.01 20.72 -35.69
N ILE A 425 -18.20 21.73 -35.38
CA ILE A 425 -18.08 22.34 -34.05
C ILE A 425 -19.30 23.24 -33.84
N GLY A 426 -20.21 22.81 -32.97
CA GLY A 426 -21.29 23.63 -32.44
C GLY A 426 -20.90 24.19 -31.07
N LYS A 427 -20.74 25.51 -30.98
CA LYS A 427 -20.70 26.27 -29.73
C LYS A 427 -22.07 26.20 -29.04
N ARG A 428 -22.07 25.89 -27.75
CA ARG A 428 -22.93 26.52 -26.73
C ARG A 428 -22.15 26.60 -25.43
#